data_AF-A0A2D6XAU9-F1
#
_entry.id   AF-A0A2D6XAU9-F1
#
_cell.length_a   1.000
_cell.length_b   1.000
_cell.length_c   1.000
_cell.angle_alpha   90.00
_cell.angle_beta   90.00
_cell.angle_gamma   90.00
#
_symmetry.space_group_name_H-M   'P 1'
#
loop_
_entity.id
_entity.type
_entity.pdbx_description
1 polymer ?
#
loop_
_entity_poly.entity_id
_entity_poly.type
_entity_poly.pdbx_seq_one_letter_code
_entity_poly.pdbx_strand_id
1 'polypeptide(L)' 'MTVSLSKEDIVRINDALAAIKDAKAELVKAKQAGISLNNQESSLLEQEKRLLAIKRVYAPARA' A
#
# COMPACT_ATOMS: atom_id res chain seq x y z
N MET A 1 -17.11 1.71 20.28
CA MET A 1 -17.65 1.59 18.90
C MET A 1 -16.57 1.00 18.03
N THR A 2 -16.75 -0.23 17.54
CA THR A 2 -15.87 -0.83 16.53
C THR A 2 -16.19 -0.17 15.19
N VAL A 3 -15.46 0.89 14.85
CA VAL A 3 -15.51 1.49 13.50
C VAL A 3 -15.14 0.37 12.54
N SER A 4 -16.09 -0.07 11.72
CA SER A 4 -15.85 -1.07 10.68
C SER A 4 -15.70 -0.29 9.38
N LEU A 5 -14.65 -0.58 8.61
CA LEU A 5 -14.49 0.05 7.29
C LEU A 5 -15.65 -0.36 6.39
N SER A 6 -16.18 0.60 5.64
CA SER A 6 -17.19 0.31 4.63
C SER A 6 -16.56 -0.51 3.50
N LYS A 7 -17.38 -1.22 2.71
CA LYS A 7 -16.91 -1.90 1.51
C LYS A 7 -16.15 -0.96 0.57
N GLU A 8 -16.62 0.29 0.46
CA GLU A 8 -15.95 1.34 -0.33
C GLU A 8 -14.57 1.69 0.20
N ASP A 9 -14.38 1.74 1.53
CA ASP A 9 -13.08 2.01 2.11
C ASP A 9 -12.10 0.85 1.90
N ILE A 10 -12.58 -0.39 1.94
CA ILE A 10 -11.79 -1.58 1.60
C ILE A 10 -11.35 -1.54 0.13
N VAL A 11 -12.24 -1.12 -0.78
CA VAL A 11 -11.91 -0.94 -2.20
C VAL A 11 -10.85 0.15 -2.36
N ARG A 12 -11.00 1.31 -1.71
CA ARG A 12 -9.99 2.39 -1.74
C ARG A 12 -8.63 1.94 -1.21
N ILE A 13 -8.60 1.13 -0.14
CA ILE A 13 -7.34 0.58 0.39
C ILE A 13 -6.71 -0.39 -0.62
N ASN A 14 -7.51 -1.25 -1.28
CA ASN A 14 -6.99 -2.15 -2.30
C ASN A 14 -6.43 -1.39 -3.51
N ASP A 15 -7.13 -0.33 -3.93
CA ASP A 15 -6.69 0.54 -5.03
C ASP A 15 -5.37 1.24 -4.69
N ALA A 16 -5.27 1.80 -3.49
CA ALA A 16 -4.04 2.40 -2.98
C ALA A 16 -2.87 1.38 -2.91
N LEU A 17 -3.14 0.15 -2.46
CA LEU A 17 -2.13 -0.92 -2.46
C LEU A 17 -1.68 -1.31 -3.88
N ALA A 18 -2.61 -1.33 -4.85
CA ALA A 18 -2.28 -1.59 -6.25
C ALA A 18 -1.42 -0.46 -6.83
N ALA A 19 -1.77 0.80 -6.57
CA ALA A 19 -0.98 1.96 -6.98
C ALA A 19 0.44 1.95 -6.39
N ILE A 20 0.59 1.55 -5.11
CA ILE A 20 1.91 1.41 -4.48
C ILE A 20 2.74 0.32 -5.18
N LYS A 21 2.13 -0.79 -5.56
CA LYS A 21 2.80 -1.87 -6.28
C LYS A 21 3.29 -1.40 -7.66
N ASP A 22 2.47 -0.64 -8.38
CA ASP A 22 2.83 -0.07 -9.68
C ASP A 22 3.98 0.95 -9.54
N ALA A 23 3.89 1.85 -8.56
CA ALA A 23 4.94 2.81 -8.24
C ALA A 23 6.28 2.11 -7.90
N LYS A 24 6.25 1.00 -7.15
CA LYS A 24 7.46 0.18 -6.88
C LYS A 24 8.05 -0.41 -8.15
N ALA A 25 7.23 -0.85 -9.12
CA ALA A 25 7.72 -1.36 -10.40
C ALA A 25 8.45 -0.25 -11.20
N GLU A 26 7.91 0.97 -11.20
CA GLU A 26 8.58 2.13 -11.81
C GLU A 26 9.86 2.53 -11.07
N LEU A 27 9.88 2.44 -9.73
CA LEU A 27 11.12 2.64 -8.96
C LEU A 27 12.22 1.64 -9.35
N VAL A 28 11.87 0.38 -9.62
CA VAL A 28 12.83 -0.62 -10.10
C VAL A 28 13.41 -0.21 -11.45
N LYS A 29 12.57 0.24 -12.40
CA LYS A 29 13.04 0.75 -13.70
C LYS A 29 13.95 1.96 -13.54
N ALA A 30 13.59 2.89 -12.67
CA ALA A 30 14.39 4.08 -12.39
C ALA A 30 15.74 3.72 -11.73
N LYS A 31 15.76 2.75 -10.82
CA LYS A 31 17.00 2.20 -10.24
C LYS A 31 17.89 1.55 -11.30
N GLN A 32 17.30 0.79 -12.23
CA GLN A 32 18.03 0.22 -13.37
C GLN A 32 18.61 1.29 -14.29
N ALA A 33 17.94 2.44 -14.41
CA ALA A 33 18.44 3.63 -15.11
C ALA A 33 19.49 4.44 -14.32
N GLY A 34 19.90 3.99 -13.12
CA GLY A 34 20.90 4.65 -12.29
C GLY A 34 20.36 5.79 -11.41
N ILE A 35 19.04 5.98 -11.35
CA ILE A 35 18.41 6.99 -10.49
C ILE A 35 18.24 6.42 -9.08
N SER A 36 18.90 7.03 -8.09
CA SER A 36 18.77 6.63 -6.69
C SER A 36 17.47 7.17 -6.07
N LEU A 37 16.50 6.29 -5.84
CA LEU A 37 15.19 6.62 -5.27
C LEU A 37 14.92 5.89 -3.94
N ASN A 38 15.97 5.60 -3.15
CA ASN A 38 15.88 4.82 -1.91
C ASN A 38 14.93 5.42 -0.85
N ASN A 39 14.85 6.75 -0.78
CA ASN A 39 13.92 7.44 0.11
C ASN A 39 12.45 7.21 -0.30
N GLN A 40 12.17 7.24 -1.61
CA GLN A 40 10.82 6.99 -2.13
C GLN A 40 10.41 5.52 -1.96
N GLU A 41 11.34 4.59 -2.16
CA GLU A 41 11.08 3.17 -1.90
C GLU A 41 10.74 2.90 -0.43
N SER A 42 11.50 3.49 0.49
CA SER A 42 11.26 3.34 1.93
C SER A 42 9.90 3.92 2.34
N SER A 43 9.55 5.10 1.79
CA SER A 43 8.24 5.72 2.02
C SER A 43 7.08 4.86 1.50
N LEU A 44 7.19 4.32 0.29
CA LEU A 44 6.19 3.42 -0.29
C LEU A 44 6.04 2.12 0.52
N LEU A 45 7.15 1.55 0.99
CA LEU A 45 7.12 0.38 1.87
C LEU A 45 6.41 0.66 3.19
N GLU A 46 6.62 1.83 3.79
CA GLU A 46 5.95 2.21 5.02
C GLU A 46 4.45 2.44 4.82
N GLN A 47 4.07 3.10 3.72
CA GLN A 47 2.68 3.30 3.33
C GLN A 47 1.96 1.96 3.09
N GLU A 48 2.60 1.02 2.38
CA GLU A 48 2.06 -0.33 2.16
C GLU A 48 1.81 -1.05 3.48
N LYS A 49 2.78 -1.02 4.42
CA LYS A 49 2.64 -1.63 5.74
C LYS A 49 1.48 -1.04 6.52
N ARG A 50 1.33 0.30 6.51
CA ARG A 50 0.22 0.99 7.20
C ARG A 50 -1.13 0.60 6.60
N LEU A 51 -1.26 0.59 5.27
CA LEU A 51 -2.50 0.19 4.60
C LEU A 51 -2.86 -1.28 4.82
N LEU A 52 -1.86 -2.18 4.82
CA LEU A 52 -2.07 -3.59 5.17
C LEU A 52 -2.49 -3.77 6.63
N ALA A 53 -1.92 -3.01 7.56
CA ALA A 53 -2.30 -3.03 8.96
C ALA A 53 -3.76 -2.55 9.13
N ILE A 54 -4.13 -1.45 8.50
CA ILE A 54 -5.51 -0.93 8.48
C ILE A 54 -6.45 -2.00 7.90
N LYS A 55 -6.10 -2.59 6.75
CA LYS A 55 -6.90 -3.67 6.15
C LYS A 55 -7.06 -4.86 7.09
N ARG A 56 -6.01 -5.29 7.80
CA ARG A 56 -6.09 -6.41 8.76
C ARG A 56 -6.96 -6.10 9.97
N VAL A 57 -6.84 -4.90 10.53
CA VAL A 57 -7.60 -4.49 11.72
C VAL A 57 -9.09 -4.39 11.43
N TYR A 58 -9.45 -3.90 10.23
CA TYR A 58 -10.83 -3.52 9.91
C TYR A 58 -11.51 -4.43 8.87
N ALA A 59 -10.77 -5.28 8.18
CA ALA A 59 -11.29 -6.38 7.37
C ALA A 59 -10.71 -7.72 7.86
N PRO A 60 -11.00 -8.14 9.11
CA PRO A 60 -10.72 -9.51 9.50
C PRO A 60 -11.49 -10.41 8.53
N ALA A 61 -10.78 -11.30 7.85
CA ALA A 61 -11.41 -12.38 7.11
C ALA A 61 -12.38 -13.05 8.10
N ARG A 62 -13.68 -12.97 7.81
CA ARG A 62 -14.70 -13.72 8.56
C ARG A 62 -14.22 -15.18 8.57
N ALA A 63 -13.89 -15.68 9.76
CA ALA A 63 -13.86 -17.09 10.06
C ALA A 63 -15.26 -17.68 9.91
#